data_AF-A0A959N2W8-F1
#
_entry.id   AF-A0A959N2W8-F1
#
_cell.length_a   1.000
_cell.length_b   1.000
_cell.length_c   1.000
_cell.angle_alpha   90.00
_cell.angle_beta   90.00
_cell.angle_gamma   90.00
#
_symmetry.space_group_name_H-M   'P 1'
#
loop_
_entity.id
_entity.type
_entity.pdbx_description
1 polymer ?
#
loop_
_entity_poly.entity_id
_entity_poly.type
_entity_poly.pdbx_seq_one_letter_code
_entity_poly.pdbx_strand_id
1 'polypeptide(L)'
;FFKKSLYELCSITNSLYRNANSIHFIALENNVKTDDNYFFIFLNSIDVEKFLRDSAKIKDNENIIPEIYIRLVKLVLHPDELDNFYRVKKIIFDSMDKFTNLERYSLLNILRNYIINNLSLAEIGSAEALSVNMKMLSSINFKQDKMESVLAVIYNGVFIQLVNSRGLKAAEKFVDEFSKQLRKEVKNDIIGYCKAVINFEKGKFETSLDLLSKIKPPNIVYFVNIKKLYLKIYYELNYLDEGLSVMDTFRHFLDNDKIINEERKSLMYKSLKYFNSIYKIKLNPGKFTGYDAEKLLKDIGKNKLNVELKWMMMKVDEFIKGNK
;
A
#
# COMPACT_ATOMS: atom_id res chain seq x y z
N PHE A 1 32.05 -15.16 22.07
CA PHE A 1 32.72 -14.32 21.05
C PHE A 1 31.93 -14.32 19.74
N PHE A 2 31.79 -15.46 19.06
CA PHE A 2 31.14 -15.58 17.74
C PHE A 2 29.70 -15.01 17.66
N LYS A 3 28.84 -15.33 18.63
CA LYS A 3 27.47 -14.76 18.70
C LYS A 3 27.45 -13.25 18.89
N LYS A 4 28.40 -12.69 19.64
CA LYS A 4 28.52 -11.24 19.83
C LYS A 4 28.97 -10.58 18.52
N SER A 5 29.98 -11.12 17.83
CA SER A 5 30.41 -10.57 16.54
C SER A 5 29.32 -10.62 15.47
N LEU A 6 28.51 -11.68 15.43
CA LEU A 6 27.35 -11.77 14.54
C LEU A 6 26.30 -10.71 14.88
N TYR A 7 25.97 -10.54 16.16
CA TYR A 7 25.03 -9.53 16.62
C TYR A 7 25.48 -8.11 16.24
N GLU A 8 26.75 -7.76 16.52
CA GLU A 8 27.30 -6.44 16.17
C GLU A 8 27.24 -6.19 14.65
N LEU A 9 27.61 -7.20 13.85
CA LEU A 9 27.53 -7.08 12.40
C LEU A 9 26.09 -6.86 11.92
N CYS A 10 25.13 -7.61 12.44
CA CYS A 10 23.70 -7.45 12.08
C CYS A 10 23.18 -6.07 12.52
N SER A 11 23.58 -5.61 13.70
CA SER A 11 23.23 -4.28 14.20
C SER A 11 23.78 -3.16 13.30
N ILE A 12 25.06 -3.24 12.93
CA ILE A 12 25.72 -2.28 12.04
C ILE A 12 25.06 -2.28 10.66
N THR A 13 24.92 -3.46 10.04
CA THR A 13 24.32 -3.57 8.69
C THR A 13 22.85 -3.12 8.65
N ASN A 14 22.08 -3.41 9.71
CA ASN A 14 20.73 -2.86 9.84
C ASN A 14 20.72 -1.34 9.98
N SER A 15 21.65 -0.77 10.76
CA SER A 15 21.81 0.68 10.89
C SER A 15 22.19 1.31 9.55
N LEU A 16 23.13 0.70 8.82
CA LEU A 16 23.52 1.12 7.48
C LEU A 16 22.33 1.13 6.51
N TYR A 17 21.57 0.04 6.46
CA TYR A 17 20.36 -0.03 5.63
C TYR A 17 19.35 1.09 5.99
N ARG A 18 19.03 1.25 7.28
CA ARG A 18 18.03 2.23 7.73
C ARG A 18 18.44 3.66 7.40
N ASN A 19 19.71 3.99 7.64
CA ASN A 19 20.26 5.30 7.32
C ASN A 19 20.32 5.53 5.82
N ALA A 20 20.71 4.53 5.03
CA ALA A 20 20.70 4.60 3.56
C ALA A 20 19.31 4.91 3.03
N ASN A 21 18.30 4.16 3.48
CA ASN A 21 16.92 4.35 3.06
C ASN A 21 16.38 5.72 3.50
N SER A 22 16.73 6.19 4.71
CA SER A 22 16.32 7.52 5.18
C SER A 22 16.95 8.64 4.37
N ILE A 23 18.26 8.58 4.09
CA ILE A 23 18.97 9.60 3.31
C ILE A 23 18.46 9.59 1.86
N HIS A 24 18.25 8.42 1.29
CA HIS A 24 17.68 8.28 -0.06
C HIS A 24 16.29 8.92 -0.14
N PHE A 25 15.43 8.68 0.84
CA PHE A 25 14.10 9.28 0.91
C PHE A 25 14.16 10.81 0.98
N ILE A 26 15.00 11.36 1.87
CA ILE A 26 15.21 12.82 1.98
C ILE A 26 15.74 13.38 0.66
N ALA A 27 16.67 12.69 0.01
CA ALA A 27 17.25 13.13 -1.25
C ALA A 27 16.20 13.15 -2.38
N LEU A 28 15.32 12.14 -2.45
CA LEU A 28 14.19 12.11 -3.38
C LEU A 28 13.22 13.28 -3.13
N GLU A 29 12.84 13.54 -1.89
CA GLU A 29 11.94 14.64 -1.54
C GLU A 29 12.51 16.02 -1.94
N ASN A 30 13.84 16.16 -1.88
CA ASN A 30 14.53 17.41 -2.19
C ASN A 30 15.09 17.45 -3.63
N ASN A 31 14.84 16.42 -4.45
CA ASN A 31 15.37 16.27 -5.81
C ASN A 31 16.90 16.42 -5.89
N VAL A 32 17.60 15.86 -4.90
CA VAL A 32 19.07 15.85 -4.78
C VAL A 32 19.59 14.47 -5.15
N LYS A 33 20.69 14.40 -5.90
CA LYS A 33 21.38 13.12 -6.17
C LYS A 33 22.13 12.65 -4.94
N THR A 34 22.10 11.35 -4.67
CA THR A 34 22.80 10.73 -3.53
C THR A 34 24.23 10.31 -3.84
N ASP A 35 24.64 10.33 -5.11
CA ASP A 35 25.88 9.70 -5.57
C ASP A 35 27.16 10.31 -4.95
N ASP A 36 27.17 11.62 -4.71
CA ASP A 36 28.29 12.35 -4.11
C ASP A 36 28.20 12.48 -2.58
N ASN A 37 27.23 11.79 -1.94
CA ASN A 37 27.06 11.83 -0.50
C ASN A 37 28.08 10.91 0.18
N TYR A 38 28.84 11.43 1.17
CA TYR A 38 29.84 10.66 1.92
C TYR A 38 29.31 9.32 2.46
N PHE A 39 28.04 9.24 2.85
CA PHE A 39 27.43 8.02 3.33
C PHE A 39 27.29 6.97 2.22
N PHE A 40 26.84 7.37 1.03
CA PHE A 40 26.72 6.47 -0.12
C PHE A 40 28.08 6.11 -0.72
N ILE A 41 29.05 7.02 -0.71
CA ILE A 41 30.46 6.72 -1.05
C ILE A 41 31.00 5.63 -0.12
N PHE A 42 30.80 5.76 1.20
CA PHE A 42 31.18 4.74 2.17
C PHE A 42 30.47 3.40 1.91
N LEU A 43 29.15 3.41 1.71
CA LEU A 43 28.42 2.17 1.43
C LEU A 43 28.87 1.48 0.15
N ASN A 44 29.11 2.24 -0.93
CA ASN A 44 29.59 1.70 -2.21
C ASN A 44 31.02 1.14 -2.12
N SER A 45 31.79 1.53 -1.09
CA SER A 45 33.13 0.95 -0.83
C SER A 45 33.08 -0.42 -0.14
N ILE A 46 31.90 -0.86 0.33
CA ILE A 46 31.71 -2.17 0.94
C ILE A 46 31.56 -3.22 -0.16
N ASP A 47 32.55 -4.10 -0.31
CA ASP A 47 32.47 -5.23 -1.25
C ASP A 47 31.54 -6.34 -0.71
N VAL A 48 30.24 -6.17 -0.95
CA VAL A 48 29.19 -7.10 -0.52
C VAL A 48 29.42 -8.51 -1.08
N GLU A 49 29.83 -8.62 -2.35
CA GLU A 49 30.01 -9.92 -2.99
C GLU A 49 31.20 -10.68 -2.41
N LYS A 50 32.30 -9.99 -2.10
CA LYS A 50 33.42 -10.60 -1.37
C LYS A 50 33.00 -11.03 0.03
N PHE A 51 32.27 -10.19 0.77
CA PHE A 51 31.75 -10.55 2.08
C PHE A 51 30.89 -11.82 2.01
N LEU A 52 29.97 -11.92 1.04
CA LEU A 52 29.13 -13.10 0.85
C LEU A 52 29.95 -14.36 0.51
N ARG A 53 30.95 -14.23 -0.38
CA ARG A 53 31.84 -15.36 -0.73
C ARG A 53 32.68 -15.85 0.44
N ASP A 54 33.22 -14.94 1.26
CA ASP A 54 34.09 -15.29 2.37
C ASP A 54 33.30 -15.81 3.58
N SER A 55 32.14 -15.22 3.88
CA SER A 55 31.25 -15.70 4.95
C SER A 55 30.65 -17.08 4.64
N ALA A 56 30.40 -17.41 3.38
CA ALA A 56 29.92 -18.74 2.97
C ALA A 56 30.88 -19.89 3.33
N LYS A 57 32.17 -19.60 3.59
CA LYS A 57 33.18 -20.60 3.99
C LYS A 57 33.03 -21.02 5.46
N ILE A 58 32.36 -20.21 6.28
CA ILE A 58 32.10 -20.51 7.68
C ILE A 58 31.07 -21.65 7.69
N LYS A 59 31.33 -22.78 8.37
CA LYS A 59 30.35 -23.86 8.50
C LYS A 59 29.45 -23.60 9.71
N ASP A 60 28.44 -22.75 9.56
CA ASP A 60 27.46 -22.48 10.62
C ASP A 60 26.04 -22.34 10.04
N ASN A 61 25.07 -22.93 10.74
CA ASN A 61 23.63 -22.83 10.46
C ASN A 61 23.08 -21.40 10.71
N GLU A 62 23.82 -20.54 11.41
CA GLU A 62 23.51 -19.13 11.67
C GLU A 62 23.99 -18.17 10.55
N ASN A 63 24.77 -18.64 9.55
CA ASN A 63 25.26 -17.80 8.44
C ASN A 63 24.19 -17.07 7.64
N ILE A 64 22.94 -17.55 7.71
CA ILE A 64 21.83 -16.96 6.97
C ILE A 64 21.47 -15.55 7.46
N ILE A 65 21.69 -15.25 8.74
CA ILE A 65 21.28 -13.96 9.32
C ILE A 65 22.19 -12.82 8.81
N PRO A 66 23.53 -12.91 8.88
CA PRO A 66 24.40 -11.92 8.24
C PRO A 66 24.18 -11.78 6.74
N GLU A 67 23.90 -12.89 6.03
CA GLU A 67 23.57 -12.86 4.60
C GLU A 67 22.32 -12.03 4.33
N ILE A 68 21.27 -12.15 5.14
CA ILE A 68 20.06 -11.30 4.98
C ILE A 68 20.45 -9.83 5.08
N TYR A 69 21.10 -9.41 6.17
CA TYR A 69 21.34 -7.99 6.40
C TYR A 69 22.30 -7.35 5.38
N ILE A 70 23.34 -8.06 4.94
CA ILE A 70 24.22 -7.52 3.90
C ILE A 70 23.50 -7.42 2.54
N ARG A 71 22.59 -8.36 2.23
CA ARG A 71 21.74 -8.28 1.04
C ARG A 71 20.72 -7.15 1.13
N LEU A 72 20.24 -6.79 2.32
CA LEU A 72 19.42 -5.60 2.53
C LEU A 72 20.22 -4.32 2.23
N VAL A 73 21.49 -4.23 2.62
CA VAL A 73 22.36 -3.11 2.22
C VAL A 73 22.48 -3.06 0.68
N LYS A 74 22.74 -4.20 0.05
CA LYS A 74 22.79 -4.31 -1.42
C LYS A 74 21.50 -3.86 -2.11
N LEU A 75 20.34 -4.14 -1.49
CA LEU A 75 19.02 -3.72 -1.98
C LEU A 75 18.89 -2.19 -2.12
N VAL A 76 19.56 -1.42 -1.26
CA VAL A 76 19.54 0.04 -1.32
C VAL A 76 20.59 0.59 -2.28
N LEU A 77 21.74 -0.07 -2.39
CA LEU A 77 22.83 0.34 -3.29
C LEU A 77 22.51 0.08 -4.76
N HIS A 78 21.86 -1.06 -5.03
CA HIS A 78 21.55 -1.51 -6.39
C HIS A 78 20.06 -1.88 -6.48
N PRO A 79 19.15 -0.89 -6.39
CA PRO A 79 17.72 -1.15 -6.37
C PRO A 79 17.21 -1.76 -7.67
N ASP A 80 17.92 -1.61 -8.79
CA ASP A 80 17.56 -2.19 -10.09
C ASP A 80 17.93 -3.67 -10.21
N GLU A 81 18.76 -4.21 -9.31
CA GLU A 81 19.14 -5.64 -9.31
C GLU A 81 18.06 -6.52 -8.68
N LEU A 82 17.01 -6.82 -9.46
CA LEU A 82 15.86 -7.62 -9.00
C LEU A 82 16.26 -9.01 -8.49
N ASP A 83 17.32 -9.61 -9.02
CA ASP A 83 17.82 -10.91 -8.56
C ASP A 83 18.19 -10.88 -7.07
N ASN A 84 18.79 -9.78 -6.60
CA ASN A 84 19.08 -9.63 -5.18
C ASN A 84 17.81 -9.51 -4.34
N PHE A 85 16.81 -8.76 -4.82
CA PHE A 85 15.50 -8.66 -4.16
C PHE A 85 14.83 -10.03 -4.02
N TYR A 86 14.73 -10.80 -5.11
CA TYR A 86 14.10 -12.13 -5.06
C TYR A 86 14.86 -13.08 -4.13
N ARG A 87 16.19 -13.01 -4.13
CA ARG A 87 17.03 -13.86 -3.27
C ARG A 87 16.85 -13.53 -1.80
N VAL A 88 16.91 -12.24 -1.41
CA VAL A 88 16.74 -11.85 0.00
C VAL A 88 15.31 -12.08 0.48
N LYS A 89 14.30 -11.83 -0.36
CA LYS A 89 12.90 -12.17 -0.06
C LYS A 89 12.75 -13.66 0.25
N LYS A 90 13.28 -14.53 -0.62
CA LYS A 90 13.22 -15.98 -0.43
C LYS A 90 13.85 -16.40 0.90
N ILE A 91 15.08 -15.93 1.15
CA ILE A 91 15.80 -16.24 2.39
C ILE A 91 15.03 -15.80 3.64
N ILE A 92 14.46 -14.58 3.64
CA ILE A 92 13.62 -14.09 4.74
C ILE A 92 12.40 -15.00 4.91
N PHE A 93 11.71 -15.33 3.82
CA PHE A 93 10.48 -16.15 3.88
C PHE A 93 10.73 -17.55 4.44
N ASP A 94 11.88 -18.14 4.11
CA ASP A 94 12.29 -19.49 4.51
C ASP A 94 12.88 -19.53 5.92
N SER A 95 13.30 -18.39 6.48
CA SER A 95 14.01 -18.30 7.77
C SER A 95 13.22 -17.58 8.87
N MET A 96 11.89 -17.41 8.72
CA MET A 96 11.07 -16.60 9.64
C MET A 96 11.12 -17.11 11.09
N ASP A 97 11.23 -18.42 11.27
CA ASP A 97 11.33 -19.08 12.58
C ASP A 97 12.56 -18.64 13.39
N LYS A 98 13.62 -18.17 12.72
CA LYS A 98 14.85 -17.66 13.35
C LYS A 98 14.73 -16.27 13.96
N PHE A 99 13.62 -15.57 13.71
CA PHE A 99 13.42 -14.18 14.11
C PHE A 99 12.29 -14.03 15.12
N THR A 100 12.42 -13.04 16.01
CA THR A 100 11.35 -12.57 16.90
C THR A 100 10.21 -11.94 16.10
N ASN A 101 9.04 -11.77 16.72
CA ASN A 101 7.87 -11.16 16.08
C ASN A 101 8.18 -9.76 15.50
N LEU A 102 8.91 -8.94 16.26
CA LEU A 102 9.32 -7.59 15.84
C LEU A 102 10.32 -7.61 14.68
N GLU A 103 11.29 -8.53 14.70
CA GLU A 103 12.28 -8.66 13.61
C GLU A 103 11.62 -9.15 12.33
N ARG A 104 10.72 -10.13 12.41
CA ARG A 104 9.90 -10.57 11.26
C ARG A 104 9.14 -9.41 10.64
N TYR A 105 8.47 -8.61 11.47
CA TYR A 105 7.75 -7.43 11.01
C TYR A 105 8.70 -6.44 10.33
N SER A 106 9.85 -6.16 10.96
CA SER A 106 10.86 -5.24 10.42
C SER A 106 11.36 -5.69 9.05
N LEU A 107 11.78 -6.95 8.91
CA LEU A 107 12.28 -7.52 7.65
C LEU A 107 11.23 -7.50 6.53
N LEU A 108 9.98 -7.88 6.83
CA LEU A 108 8.91 -7.82 5.84
C LEU A 108 8.54 -6.38 5.47
N ASN A 109 8.60 -5.44 6.42
CA ASN A 109 8.35 -4.03 6.15
C ASN A 109 9.46 -3.40 5.28
N ILE A 110 10.71 -3.85 5.42
CA ILE A 110 11.82 -3.49 4.54
C ILE A 110 11.53 -3.91 3.09
N LEU A 111 11.13 -5.17 2.87
CA LEU A 111 10.75 -5.65 1.53
C LEU A 111 9.57 -4.85 0.97
N ARG A 112 8.56 -4.57 1.81
CA ARG A 112 7.38 -3.79 1.43
C ARG A 112 7.76 -2.37 0.99
N ASN A 113 8.65 -1.70 1.72
CA ASN A 113 9.12 -0.36 1.38
C ASN A 113 9.90 -0.36 0.06
N TYR A 114 10.76 -1.35 -0.16
CA TYR A 114 11.47 -1.50 -1.42
C TYR A 114 10.51 -1.65 -2.61
N ILE A 115 9.49 -2.50 -2.48
CA ILE A 115 8.47 -2.67 -3.52
C ILE A 115 7.74 -1.36 -3.82
N ILE A 116 7.35 -0.61 -2.78
CA ILE A 116 6.65 0.67 -2.94
C ILE A 116 7.53 1.69 -3.67
N ASN A 117 8.81 1.76 -3.32
CA ASN A 117 9.69 2.80 -3.86
C ASN A 117 10.24 2.46 -5.25
N ASN A 118 10.48 1.18 -5.55
CA ASN A 118 11.22 0.79 -6.75
C ASN A 118 10.38 0.00 -7.76
N LEU A 119 9.27 -0.63 -7.35
CA LEU A 119 8.49 -1.52 -8.22
C LEU A 119 7.03 -1.09 -8.42
N SER A 120 6.54 -0.09 -7.69
CA SER A 120 5.10 0.21 -7.53
C SER A 120 4.34 0.59 -8.81
N LEU A 121 5.05 0.99 -9.88
CA LEU A 121 4.44 1.32 -11.17
C LEU A 121 4.26 0.09 -12.09
N ALA A 122 4.79 -1.08 -11.73
CA ALA A 122 4.72 -2.31 -12.51
C ALA A 122 3.71 -3.32 -11.93
N GLU A 123 3.09 -4.12 -12.80
CA GLU A 123 2.23 -5.25 -12.39
C GLU A 123 2.97 -6.22 -11.44
N ILE A 124 4.28 -6.37 -11.66
CA ILE A 124 5.20 -7.12 -10.80
C ILE A 124 5.19 -6.57 -9.37
N GLY A 125 5.29 -5.24 -9.20
CA GLY A 125 5.26 -4.60 -7.88
C GLY A 125 3.96 -4.85 -7.12
N SER A 126 2.83 -4.88 -7.83
CA SER A 126 1.55 -5.28 -7.24
C SER A 126 1.62 -6.73 -6.73
N ALA A 127 1.93 -7.70 -7.59
CA ALA A 127 1.99 -9.12 -7.19
C ALA A 127 2.94 -9.35 -6.00
N GLU A 128 4.10 -8.69 -5.99
CA GLU A 128 5.09 -8.75 -4.93
C GLU A 128 4.55 -8.16 -3.61
N ALA A 129 3.90 -7.00 -3.65
CA ALA A 129 3.27 -6.39 -2.48
C ALA A 129 2.21 -7.31 -1.85
N LEU A 130 1.39 -7.98 -2.68
CA LEU A 130 0.41 -8.96 -2.20
C LEU A 130 1.10 -10.10 -1.47
N SER A 131 2.17 -10.65 -2.06
CA SER A 131 2.90 -11.78 -1.50
C SER A 131 3.52 -11.46 -0.13
N VAL A 132 4.12 -10.27 0.02
CA VAL A 132 4.72 -9.82 1.28
C VAL A 132 3.63 -9.54 2.31
N ASN A 133 2.56 -8.84 1.95
CA ASN A 133 1.47 -8.56 2.90
C ASN A 133 0.76 -9.85 3.36
N MET A 134 0.56 -10.84 2.48
CA MET A 134 0.03 -12.17 2.86
C MET A 134 0.98 -12.92 3.79
N LYS A 135 2.30 -12.82 3.57
CA LYS A 135 3.31 -13.37 4.48
C LYS A 135 3.23 -12.66 5.85
N MET A 136 3.05 -11.34 5.89
CA MET A 136 2.87 -10.61 7.15
C MET A 136 1.65 -11.11 7.91
N LEU A 137 0.49 -11.23 7.25
CA LEU A 137 -0.75 -11.70 7.89
C LEU A 137 -0.67 -13.15 8.41
N SER A 138 0.19 -14.00 7.84
CA SER A 138 0.32 -15.40 8.24
C SER A 138 1.44 -15.65 9.26
N SER A 139 2.42 -14.75 9.37
CA SER A 139 3.64 -14.99 10.18
C SER A 139 3.86 -14.02 11.34
N ILE A 140 3.14 -12.90 11.36
CA ILE A 140 3.22 -11.90 12.43
C ILE A 140 2.06 -12.09 13.41
N ASN A 141 2.39 -12.15 14.69
CA ASN A 141 1.42 -12.07 15.76
C ASN A 141 1.14 -10.60 16.09
N PHE A 142 0.15 -10.01 15.45
CA PHE A 142 -0.20 -8.60 15.63
C PHE A 142 -0.76 -8.24 17.02
N LYS A 143 -1.09 -9.24 17.84
CA LYS A 143 -1.51 -9.03 19.25
C LYS A 143 -0.32 -8.82 20.18
N GLN A 144 0.89 -9.17 19.75
CA GLN A 144 2.11 -8.83 20.44
C GLN A 144 2.57 -7.43 20.02
N ASP A 145 3.37 -6.79 20.86
CA ASP A 145 4.09 -5.55 20.53
C ASP A 145 3.18 -4.35 20.12
N LYS A 146 1.88 -4.39 20.48
CA LYS A 146 0.88 -3.35 20.19
C LYS A 146 0.74 -3.02 18.68
N MET A 147 0.87 -4.03 17.82
CA MET A 147 0.84 -3.88 16.35
C MET A 147 -0.58 -3.97 15.74
N GLU A 148 -1.65 -3.93 16.52
CA GLU A 148 -3.00 -4.18 16.04
C GLU A 148 -3.54 -3.07 15.12
N SER A 149 -3.03 -1.84 15.24
CA SER A 149 -3.32 -0.75 14.31
C SER A 149 -2.74 -1.02 12.92
N VAL A 150 -1.57 -1.67 12.87
CA VAL A 150 -0.88 -2.05 11.63
C VAL A 150 -1.62 -3.17 10.92
N LEU A 151 -2.15 -4.15 11.66
CA LEU A 151 -2.98 -5.23 11.10
C LEU A 151 -4.12 -4.69 10.24
N ALA A 152 -4.85 -3.68 10.73
CA ALA A 152 -5.98 -3.11 10.00
C ALA A 152 -5.57 -2.50 8.65
N VAL A 153 -4.38 -1.87 8.58
CA VAL A 153 -3.83 -1.28 7.36
C VAL A 153 -3.40 -2.37 6.36
N ILE A 154 -2.67 -3.39 6.83
CA ILE A 154 -2.23 -4.51 5.97
C ILE A 154 -3.44 -5.29 5.46
N TYR A 155 -4.41 -5.60 6.33
CA TYR A 155 -5.63 -6.30 5.99
C TYR A 155 -6.41 -5.57 4.89
N ASN A 156 -6.62 -4.26 5.04
CA ASN A 156 -7.28 -3.43 4.03
C ASN A 156 -6.52 -3.45 2.70
N GLY A 157 -5.19 -3.31 2.74
CA GLY A 157 -4.34 -3.33 1.55
C GLY A 157 -4.49 -4.63 0.76
N VAL A 158 -4.40 -5.78 1.44
CA VAL A 158 -4.59 -7.11 0.82
C VAL A 158 -5.99 -7.25 0.24
N PHE A 159 -7.03 -6.90 1.02
CA PHE A 159 -8.41 -7.02 0.58
C PHE A 159 -8.67 -6.24 -0.72
N ILE A 160 -8.33 -4.95 -0.76
CA ILE A 160 -8.52 -4.10 -1.94
C ILE A 160 -7.73 -4.63 -3.14
N GLN A 161 -6.51 -5.11 -2.90
CA GLN A 161 -5.70 -5.67 -3.96
C GLN A 161 -6.29 -6.96 -4.53
N LEU A 162 -6.84 -7.84 -3.70
CA LEU A 162 -7.51 -9.05 -4.16
C LEU A 162 -8.75 -8.74 -5.00
N VAL A 163 -9.58 -7.78 -4.57
CA VAL A 163 -10.72 -7.29 -5.33
C VAL A 163 -10.29 -6.84 -6.73
N ASN A 164 -9.21 -6.05 -6.82
CA ASN A 164 -8.74 -5.47 -8.08
C ASN A 164 -8.02 -6.45 -9.03
N SER A 165 -7.27 -7.42 -8.49
CA SER A 165 -6.33 -8.25 -9.28
C SER A 165 -6.71 -9.74 -9.41
N ARG A 166 -7.47 -10.28 -8.45
CA ARG A 166 -7.85 -11.72 -8.40
C ARG A 166 -9.37 -11.93 -8.41
N GLY A 167 -10.14 -10.86 -8.27
CA GLY A 167 -11.60 -10.86 -8.31
C GLY A 167 -12.27 -11.21 -6.98
N LEU A 168 -13.60 -11.18 -6.98
CA LEU A 168 -14.42 -11.18 -5.76
C LEU A 168 -14.33 -12.48 -4.95
N LYS A 169 -14.24 -13.64 -5.61
CA LYS A 169 -14.13 -14.94 -4.92
C LYS A 169 -12.89 -15.02 -4.02
N ALA A 170 -11.76 -14.49 -4.49
CA ALA A 170 -10.53 -14.46 -3.71
C ALA A 170 -10.65 -13.51 -2.51
N ALA A 171 -11.30 -12.35 -2.70
CA ALA A 171 -11.55 -11.40 -1.63
C ALA A 171 -12.50 -11.95 -0.56
N GLU A 172 -13.57 -12.66 -0.95
CA GLU A 172 -14.49 -13.34 -0.03
C GLU A 172 -13.78 -14.39 0.82
N LYS A 173 -13.02 -15.29 0.17
CA LYS A 173 -12.22 -16.30 0.86
C LYS A 173 -11.23 -15.67 1.86
N PHE A 174 -10.55 -14.60 1.45
CA PHE A 174 -9.64 -13.86 2.32
C PHE A 174 -10.34 -13.32 3.56
N VAL A 175 -11.53 -12.72 3.40
CA VAL A 175 -12.30 -12.21 4.53
C VAL A 175 -12.61 -13.35 5.49
N ASP A 176 -13.09 -14.50 5.01
CA ASP A 176 -13.45 -15.63 5.87
C ASP A 176 -12.23 -16.19 6.64
N GLU A 177 -11.07 -16.27 5.99
CA GLU A 177 -9.84 -16.82 6.57
C GLU A 177 -9.19 -15.88 7.59
N PHE A 178 -9.04 -14.60 7.27
CA PHE A 178 -8.23 -13.66 8.05
C PHE A 178 -9.04 -12.82 9.06
N SER A 179 -10.38 -12.81 8.97
CA SER A 179 -11.27 -12.12 9.92
C SER A 179 -11.05 -12.50 11.39
N LYS A 180 -10.54 -13.72 11.65
CA LYS A 180 -10.31 -14.22 13.02
C LYS A 180 -9.16 -13.50 13.74
N GLN A 181 -8.24 -12.89 12.98
CA GLN A 181 -7.12 -12.14 13.54
C GLN A 181 -7.51 -10.73 13.98
N LEU A 182 -8.61 -10.20 13.42
CA LEU A 182 -9.10 -8.86 13.74
C LEU A 182 -9.57 -8.76 15.19
N ARG A 183 -9.28 -7.61 15.80
CA ARG A 183 -9.73 -7.24 17.14
C ARG A 183 -11.26 -7.20 17.23
N LYS A 184 -11.82 -7.71 18.33
CA LYS A 184 -13.28 -7.84 18.52
C LYS A 184 -14.01 -6.50 18.33
N GLU A 185 -13.38 -5.41 18.77
CA GLU A 185 -13.94 -4.06 18.78
C GLU A 185 -14.16 -3.49 17.38
N VAL A 186 -13.27 -3.82 16.43
CA VAL A 186 -13.31 -3.28 15.05
C VAL A 186 -13.62 -4.33 14.00
N LYS A 187 -13.70 -5.60 14.40
CA LYS A 187 -13.89 -6.73 13.48
C LYS A 187 -15.18 -6.60 12.68
N ASN A 188 -16.29 -6.26 13.35
CA ASN A 188 -17.59 -6.13 12.68
C ASN A 188 -17.58 -4.97 11.67
N ASP A 189 -16.96 -3.84 12.03
CA ASP A 189 -16.82 -2.69 11.14
C ASP A 189 -15.96 -3.01 9.91
N ILE A 190 -14.82 -3.67 10.09
CA ILE A 190 -13.93 -4.06 8.99
C ILE A 190 -14.59 -5.09 8.08
N ILE A 191 -15.24 -6.12 8.64
CA ILE A 191 -15.94 -7.14 7.84
C ILE A 191 -17.14 -6.50 7.12
N GLY A 192 -17.88 -5.63 7.80
CA GLY A 192 -18.97 -4.85 7.20
C GLY A 192 -18.47 -4.06 6.00
N TYR A 193 -17.30 -3.41 6.12
CA TYR A 193 -16.70 -2.63 5.05
C TYR A 193 -16.33 -3.52 3.86
N CYS A 194 -15.67 -4.66 4.12
CA CYS A 194 -15.35 -5.62 3.06
C CYS A 194 -16.61 -6.11 2.35
N LYS A 195 -17.68 -6.42 3.08
CA LYS A 195 -18.96 -6.83 2.51
C LYS A 195 -19.61 -5.73 1.69
N ALA A 196 -19.53 -4.47 2.12
CA ALA A 196 -20.03 -3.33 1.36
C ALA A 196 -19.28 -3.19 0.03
N VAL A 197 -17.94 -3.29 0.03
CA VAL A 197 -17.13 -3.28 -1.19
C VAL A 197 -17.50 -4.45 -2.12
N ILE A 198 -17.61 -5.67 -1.58
CA ILE A 198 -18.01 -6.84 -2.39
C ILE A 198 -19.40 -6.65 -3.02
N ASN A 199 -20.37 -6.11 -2.28
CA ASN A 199 -21.71 -5.85 -2.83
C ASN A 199 -21.69 -4.74 -3.88
N PHE A 200 -20.89 -3.70 -3.68
CA PHE A 200 -20.69 -2.65 -4.67
C PHE A 200 -20.18 -3.22 -5.99
N GLU A 201 -19.12 -4.04 -5.95
CA GLU A 201 -18.55 -4.66 -7.15
C GLU A 201 -19.49 -5.69 -7.81
N LYS A 202 -20.50 -6.20 -7.07
CA LYS A 202 -21.58 -7.03 -7.61
C LYS A 202 -22.75 -6.22 -8.21
N GLY A 203 -22.67 -4.89 -8.21
CA GLY A 203 -23.75 -4.00 -8.64
C GLY A 203 -24.92 -3.91 -7.64
N LYS A 204 -24.76 -4.41 -6.41
CA LYS A 204 -25.78 -4.37 -5.36
C LYS A 204 -25.63 -3.11 -4.51
N PHE A 205 -25.90 -1.96 -5.11
CA PHE A 205 -25.55 -0.66 -4.54
C PHE A 205 -26.35 -0.32 -3.27
N GLU A 206 -27.65 -0.63 -3.21
CA GLU A 206 -28.50 -0.40 -2.04
C GLU A 206 -28.06 -1.27 -0.86
N THR A 207 -27.75 -2.55 -1.13
CA THR A 207 -27.22 -3.45 -0.10
C THR A 207 -25.86 -2.96 0.40
N SER A 208 -25.01 -2.46 -0.51
CA SER A 208 -23.72 -1.87 -0.16
C SER A 208 -23.91 -0.64 0.74
N LEU A 209 -24.88 0.23 0.41
CA LEU A 209 -25.21 1.42 1.20
C LEU A 209 -25.69 1.07 2.61
N ASP A 210 -26.63 0.13 2.73
CA ASP A 210 -27.16 -0.32 4.02
C ASP A 210 -26.03 -0.86 4.92
N LEU A 211 -25.16 -1.70 4.38
CA LEU A 211 -23.99 -2.19 5.11
C LEU A 211 -23.05 -1.05 5.52
N LEU A 212 -22.76 -0.13 4.59
CA LEU A 212 -21.82 0.97 4.82
C LEU A 212 -22.31 1.95 5.90
N SER A 213 -23.63 2.16 5.99
CA SER A 213 -24.27 3.05 6.97
C SER A 213 -24.09 2.62 8.44
N LYS A 214 -23.80 1.34 8.67
CA LYS A 214 -23.68 0.74 10.00
C LYS A 214 -22.25 0.73 10.54
N ILE A 215 -21.27 1.17 9.74
CA ILE A 215 -19.85 1.00 10.02
C ILE A 215 -19.28 2.24 10.68
N LYS A 216 -18.51 2.03 11.75
CA LYS A 216 -17.63 3.04 12.32
C LYS A 216 -16.21 2.84 11.79
N PRO A 217 -15.59 3.85 11.15
CA PRO A 217 -14.25 3.71 10.61
C PRO A 217 -13.24 3.44 11.73
N PRO A 218 -12.51 2.32 11.71
CA PRO A 218 -11.58 1.96 12.78
C PRO A 218 -10.29 2.80 12.78
N ASN A 219 -9.97 3.43 11.64
CA ASN A 219 -8.85 4.35 11.49
C ASN A 219 -9.05 5.25 10.26
N ILE A 220 -8.09 6.15 10.05
CA ILE A 220 -8.11 7.11 8.95
C ILE A 220 -8.15 6.48 7.55
N VAL A 221 -7.49 5.34 7.35
CA VAL A 221 -7.48 4.63 6.07
C VAL A 221 -8.88 4.16 5.71
N TYR A 222 -9.59 3.55 6.68
CA TYR A 222 -10.98 3.14 6.47
C TYR A 222 -11.92 4.33 6.33
N PHE A 223 -11.72 5.42 7.08
CA PHE A 223 -12.53 6.64 6.92
C PHE A 223 -12.49 7.15 5.47
N VAL A 224 -11.27 7.31 4.93
CA VAL A 224 -11.07 7.76 3.54
C VAL A 224 -11.72 6.80 2.54
N ASN A 225 -11.52 5.50 2.72
CA ASN A 225 -12.07 4.49 1.80
C ASN A 225 -13.60 4.40 1.87
N ILE A 226 -14.19 4.54 3.07
CA ILE A 226 -15.64 4.58 3.27
C ILE A 226 -16.22 5.81 2.57
N LYS A 227 -15.61 7.00 2.73
CA LYS A 227 -16.06 8.21 2.04
C LYS A 227 -16.03 8.05 0.52
N LYS A 228 -14.94 7.50 -0.04
CA LYS A 228 -14.86 7.21 -1.47
C LYS A 228 -15.92 6.20 -1.92
N LEU A 229 -16.19 5.17 -1.14
CA LEU A 229 -17.21 4.18 -1.46
C LEU A 229 -18.62 4.79 -1.44
N TYR A 230 -18.94 5.67 -0.47
CA TYR A 230 -20.19 6.44 -0.48
C TYR A 230 -20.36 7.24 -1.78
N LEU A 231 -19.32 7.95 -2.23
CA LEU A 231 -19.37 8.70 -3.49
C LEU A 231 -19.66 7.81 -4.69
N LYS A 232 -19.07 6.62 -4.73
CA LYS A 232 -19.36 5.67 -5.81
C LYS A 232 -20.80 5.17 -5.74
N ILE A 233 -21.25 4.71 -4.56
CA ILE A 233 -22.60 4.20 -4.35
C ILE A 233 -23.66 5.25 -4.72
N TYR A 234 -23.52 6.47 -4.20
CA TYR A 234 -24.46 7.56 -4.45
C TYR A 234 -24.48 7.97 -5.92
N TYR A 235 -23.34 7.93 -6.60
CA TYR A 235 -23.31 8.13 -8.04
C TYR A 235 -24.12 7.07 -8.79
N GLU A 236 -23.92 5.78 -8.47
CA GLU A 236 -24.62 4.67 -9.14
C GLU A 236 -26.12 4.65 -8.84
N LEU A 237 -26.53 5.04 -7.62
CA LEU A 237 -27.94 5.17 -7.21
C LEU A 237 -28.61 6.48 -7.65
N ASN A 238 -27.87 7.39 -8.31
CA ASN A 238 -28.33 8.72 -8.71
C ASN A 238 -28.73 9.63 -7.52
N TYR A 239 -28.16 9.39 -6.34
CA TYR A 239 -28.30 10.21 -5.12
C TYR A 239 -27.23 11.30 -5.12
N LEU A 240 -27.30 12.21 -6.09
CA LEU A 240 -26.20 13.11 -6.41
C LEU A 240 -26.00 14.18 -5.33
N ASP A 241 -27.07 14.66 -4.70
CA ASP A 241 -27.00 15.66 -3.63
C ASP A 241 -26.35 15.10 -2.36
N GLU A 242 -26.68 13.85 -2.00
CA GLU A 242 -26.04 13.12 -0.91
C GLU A 242 -24.55 12.90 -1.19
N GLY A 243 -24.21 12.60 -2.44
CA GLY A 243 -22.82 12.52 -2.89
C GLY A 243 -22.05 13.84 -2.71
N LEU A 244 -22.64 14.97 -3.12
CA LEU A 244 -22.04 16.29 -2.91
C LEU A 244 -21.84 16.59 -1.42
N SER A 245 -22.83 16.28 -0.57
CA SER A 245 -22.70 16.42 0.89
C SER A 245 -21.55 15.56 1.46
N VAL A 246 -21.38 14.33 0.98
CA VAL A 246 -20.23 13.48 1.36
C VAL A 246 -18.92 14.10 0.92
N MET A 247 -18.84 14.70 -0.27
CA MET A 247 -17.62 15.36 -0.73
C MET A 247 -17.25 16.56 0.14
N ASP A 248 -18.23 17.35 0.56
CA ASP A 248 -17.99 18.52 1.40
C ASP A 248 -17.54 18.10 2.81
N THR A 249 -18.20 17.11 3.41
CA THR A 249 -17.74 16.55 4.70
C THR A 249 -16.34 15.93 4.59
N PHE A 250 -16.01 15.30 3.46
CA PHE A 250 -14.67 14.76 3.25
C PHE A 250 -13.63 15.88 3.06
N ARG A 251 -13.96 16.96 2.35
CA ARG A 251 -13.08 18.14 2.21
C ARG A 251 -12.80 18.78 3.58
N HIS A 252 -13.85 19.06 4.36
CA HIS A 252 -13.70 19.62 5.71
C HIS A 252 -12.85 18.74 6.63
N PHE A 253 -12.97 17.42 6.51
CA PHE A 253 -12.10 16.52 7.25
C PHE A 253 -10.62 16.72 6.86
N LEU A 254 -10.30 16.79 5.57
CA LEU A 254 -8.92 16.98 5.09
C LEU A 254 -8.34 18.33 5.49
N ASP A 255 -9.15 19.39 5.48
CA ASP A 255 -8.75 20.75 5.85
C ASP A 255 -8.34 20.82 7.33
N ASN A 256 -9.02 20.06 8.19
CA ASN A 256 -8.84 20.11 9.65
C ASN A 256 -7.90 19.04 10.19
N ASP A 257 -7.60 17.99 9.43
CA ASP A 257 -6.72 16.92 9.88
C ASP A 257 -5.26 17.38 9.94
N LYS A 258 -4.59 17.13 11.08
CA LYS A 258 -3.19 17.51 11.32
C LYS A 258 -2.23 16.33 11.27
N ILE A 259 -2.74 15.11 11.03
CA ILE A 259 -1.98 13.86 11.13
C ILE A 259 -1.52 13.41 9.75
N ILE A 260 -2.36 13.58 8.73
CA ILE A 260 -2.06 13.23 7.34
C ILE A 260 -1.07 14.26 6.80
N ASN A 261 0.04 13.78 6.22
CA ASN A 261 1.01 14.65 5.59
C ASN A 261 0.45 15.33 4.32
N GLU A 262 1.05 16.45 3.95
CA GLU A 262 0.53 17.30 2.86
C GLU A 262 0.55 16.60 1.49
N GLU A 263 1.53 15.73 1.24
CA GLU A 263 1.58 14.95 0.00
C GLU A 263 0.37 14.01 -0.12
N ARG A 264 0.05 13.25 0.93
CA ARG A 264 -1.13 12.37 0.95
C ARG A 264 -2.42 13.16 0.89
N LYS A 265 -2.52 14.30 1.57
CA LYS A 265 -3.67 15.20 1.45
C LYS A 265 -3.85 15.67 0.02
N SER A 266 -2.78 16.10 -0.65
CA SER A 266 -2.80 16.52 -2.05
C SER A 266 -3.35 15.41 -2.97
N LEU A 267 -2.93 14.16 -2.77
CA LEU A 267 -3.49 13.02 -3.50
C LEU A 267 -4.99 12.82 -3.22
N MET A 268 -5.45 13.00 -1.98
CA MET A 268 -6.86 12.90 -1.60
C MET A 268 -7.69 14.05 -2.19
N TYR A 269 -7.22 15.30 -2.15
CA TYR A 269 -7.88 16.45 -2.79
C TYR A 269 -7.98 16.26 -4.30
N LYS A 270 -6.92 15.74 -4.93
CA LYS A 270 -6.94 15.41 -6.36
C LYS A 270 -8.02 14.37 -6.68
N SER A 271 -8.15 13.33 -5.84
CA SER A 271 -9.26 12.36 -5.97
C SER A 271 -10.63 13.01 -5.80
N LEU A 272 -10.81 13.91 -4.84
CA LEU A 272 -12.07 14.65 -4.63
C LEU A 272 -12.40 15.55 -5.82
N LYS A 273 -11.39 16.20 -6.42
CA LYS A 273 -11.56 17.00 -7.64
C LYS A 273 -12.11 16.14 -8.79
N TYR A 274 -11.60 14.91 -8.94
CA TYR A 274 -12.10 13.99 -9.97
C TYR A 274 -13.54 13.54 -9.72
N PHE A 275 -13.88 13.16 -8.49
CA PHE A 275 -15.28 12.89 -8.14
C PHE A 275 -16.18 14.09 -8.45
N ASN A 276 -15.76 15.31 -8.09
CA ASN A 276 -16.52 16.53 -8.38
C ASN A 276 -16.79 16.72 -9.87
N SER A 277 -15.76 16.54 -10.71
CA SER A 277 -15.91 16.67 -12.16
C SER A 277 -16.88 15.62 -12.71
N ILE A 278 -16.78 14.37 -12.27
CA ILE A 278 -17.67 13.27 -12.69
C ILE A 278 -19.12 13.56 -12.28
N TYR A 279 -19.34 14.06 -11.06
CA TYR A 279 -20.66 14.46 -10.57
C TYR A 279 -21.25 15.62 -11.37
N LYS A 280 -20.44 16.66 -11.66
CA LYS A 280 -20.89 17.81 -12.45
C LYS A 280 -21.33 17.42 -13.86
N ILE A 281 -20.59 16.51 -14.50
CA ILE A 281 -20.94 15.95 -15.81
C ILE A 281 -22.32 15.28 -15.75
N LYS A 282 -22.55 14.42 -14.75
CA LYS A 282 -23.84 13.72 -14.59
C LYS A 282 -25.00 14.66 -14.25
N LEU A 283 -24.77 15.68 -13.42
CA LEU A 283 -25.78 16.67 -13.04
C LEU A 283 -26.18 17.60 -14.18
N ASN A 284 -25.24 17.93 -15.08
CA ASN A 284 -25.47 18.91 -16.15
C ASN A 284 -24.90 18.41 -17.48
N PRO A 285 -25.42 17.31 -18.06
CA PRO A 285 -24.82 16.68 -19.24
C PRO A 285 -24.69 17.65 -20.42
N GLY A 286 -25.65 18.56 -20.62
CA GLY A 286 -25.60 19.57 -21.70
C GLY A 286 -24.58 20.69 -21.51
N LYS A 287 -23.92 20.82 -20.34
CA LYS A 287 -22.87 21.82 -20.09
C LYS A 287 -21.46 21.30 -20.40
N PHE A 288 -21.31 20.00 -20.63
CA PHE A 288 -20.02 19.35 -20.87
C PHE A 288 -20.01 18.68 -22.23
N THR A 289 -18.98 18.95 -23.02
CA THR A 289 -18.80 18.31 -24.32
C THR A 289 -18.08 16.97 -24.18
N GLY A 290 -18.13 16.13 -25.23
CA GLY A 290 -17.27 14.93 -25.31
C GLY A 290 -15.78 15.26 -25.17
N TYR A 291 -15.35 16.42 -25.67
CA TYR A 291 -13.97 16.90 -25.52
C TYR A 291 -13.61 17.19 -24.05
N ASP A 292 -14.53 17.78 -23.27
CA ASP A 292 -14.29 18.02 -21.83
C ASP A 292 -14.13 16.71 -21.07
N ALA A 293 -14.94 15.71 -21.41
CA ALA A 293 -14.86 14.37 -20.83
C ALA A 293 -13.55 13.65 -21.22
N GLU A 294 -13.11 13.73 -22.48
CA GLU A 294 -11.82 13.18 -22.91
C GLU A 294 -10.63 13.84 -22.21
N LYS A 295 -10.69 15.16 -21.99
CA LYS A 295 -9.66 15.89 -21.24
C LYS A 295 -9.61 15.41 -19.78
N LEU A 296 -10.77 15.22 -19.15
CA LEU A 296 -10.87 14.66 -17.81
C LEU A 296 -10.30 13.24 -17.76
N LEU A 297 -10.65 12.39 -18.72
CA LEU A 297 -10.15 11.01 -18.82
C LEU A 297 -8.62 10.98 -18.91
N LYS A 298 -8.03 11.84 -19.75
CA LYS A 298 -6.56 11.98 -19.87
C LYS A 298 -5.92 12.43 -18.56
N ASP A 299 -6.52 13.38 -17.84
CA ASP A 299 -5.96 13.86 -16.58
C ASP A 299 -6.04 12.81 -15.47
N ILE A 300 -7.17 12.10 -15.38
CA ILE A 300 -7.37 10.96 -14.48
C ILE A 300 -6.31 9.88 -14.76
N GLY A 301 -6.08 9.52 -16.03
CA GLY A 301 -5.11 8.51 -16.45
C GLY A 301 -3.64 8.83 -16.11
N LYS A 302 -3.29 10.11 -15.90
CA LYS A 302 -1.95 10.50 -15.42
C LYS A 302 -1.71 10.11 -13.97
N ASN A 303 -2.76 9.89 -13.18
CA ASN A 303 -2.66 9.56 -11.77
C ASN A 303 -2.77 8.04 -11.51
N LYS A 304 -1.70 7.31 -11.86
CA LYS A 304 -1.63 5.85 -11.72
C LYS A 304 -1.76 5.33 -10.27
N LEU A 305 -1.59 6.20 -9.27
CA LEU A 305 -1.63 5.83 -7.84
C LEU A 305 -3.04 5.85 -7.23
N ASN A 306 -4.07 6.25 -7.98
CA ASN A 306 -5.43 6.29 -7.46
C ASN A 306 -6.11 4.91 -7.56
N VAL A 307 -6.47 4.31 -6.43
CA VAL A 307 -7.19 3.02 -6.37
C VAL A 307 -8.52 3.08 -7.11
N GLU A 308 -9.19 4.24 -7.13
CA GLU A 308 -10.49 4.41 -7.80
C GLU A 308 -10.36 4.70 -9.30
N LEU A 309 -9.14 4.73 -9.83
CA LEU A 309 -8.84 5.12 -11.21
C LEU A 309 -9.71 4.36 -12.21
N LYS A 310 -9.79 3.04 -12.07
CA LYS A 310 -10.57 2.18 -12.96
C LYS A 310 -12.04 2.57 -13.02
N TRP A 311 -12.66 2.78 -11.86
CA TRP A 311 -14.07 3.18 -11.79
C TRP A 311 -14.29 4.59 -12.34
N MET A 312 -13.43 5.55 -11.97
CA MET A 312 -13.52 6.93 -12.46
C MET A 312 -13.42 7.00 -13.99
N MET A 313 -12.45 6.28 -14.58
CA MET A 313 -12.29 6.23 -16.03
C MET A 313 -13.51 5.60 -16.70
N MET A 314 -14.04 4.51 -16.15
CA MET A 314 -15.24 3.84 -16.67
C MET A 314 -16.45 4.79 -16.70
N LYS A 315 -16.70 5.55 -15.64
CA LYS A 315 -17.83 6.49 -15.59
C LYS A 315 -17.69 7.64 -16.59
N VAL A 316 -16.47 8.15 -16.81
CA VAL A 316 -16.22 9.17 -17.83
C VAL A 316 -16.40 8.59 -19.24
N ASP A 317 -15.97 7.36 -19.48
CA ASP A 317 -16.09 6.67 -20.77
C ASP A 317 -17.56 6.34 -21.12
N GLU A 318 -18.37 5.97 -20.13
CA GLU A 318 -19.83 5.81 -20.27
C GLU A 318 -20.48 7.10 -20.79
N PHE A 319 -20.11 8.26 -20.23
CA PHE A 319 -20.60 9.56 -20.70
C PHE A 319 -20.15 9.89 -22.13
N ILE A 320 -18.90 9.59 -22.50
CA ILE A 320 -18.39 9.81 -23.86
C ILE A 320 -19.19 8.97 -24.88
N LYS A 321 -19.44 7.70 -24.57
CA LYS A 321 -20.21 6.79 -25.45
C LYS A 321 -21.67 7.20 -25.60
N GLY A 322 -22.28 7.78 -24.57
CA GLY A 322 -23.65 8.30 -24.64
C GLY A 322 -23.81 9.59 -25.44
N ASN A 323 -22.71 10.29 -25.77
CA ASN A 323 -22.70 11.54 -26.55
C ASN A 323 -22.08 11.40 -27.95
N LYS A 324 -21.77 10.18 -28.39
CA LYS A 324 -21.45 9.85 -29.78
C LYS A 324 -22.71 9.31 -30.44
#